data_AF-A0A2E3PNM1-F1
#
_entry.id   AF-A0A2E3PNM1-F1
#
_cell.length_a   1.000
_cell.length_b   1.000
_cell.length_c   1.000
_cell.angle_alpha   90.00
_cell.angle_beta   90.00
_cell.angle_gamma   90.00
#
_symmetry.space_group_name_H-M   'P 1'
#
loop_
_entity.id
_entity.type
_entity.pdbx_description
1 polymer ?
#
loop_
_entity_poly.entity_id
_entity_poly.type
_entity_poly.pdbx_seq_one_letter_code
_entity_poly.pdbx_strand_id
1 'polypeptide(L)'
;MTTPLNSVEKSQAFSGRPSLDDLARELGRARAAHEKRPDDQRAELWYWRALAAYREAERDDLAARNRHLNLRLKSALGELRRRCRQVETFGEALRASRPRRRAARHAEAADLFQREAML
;
A
#
# COMPACT_ATOMS: atom_id res chain seq x y z
N MET A 1 -30.19 2.81 -11.76
CA MET A 1 -29.48 3.29 -10.55
C MET A 1 -28.03 3.52 -10.92
N THR A 2 -27.59 4.77 -11.01
CA THR A 2 -26.21 5.13 -11.38
C THR A 2 -25.35 5.15 -10.12
N THR A 3 -24.45 4.18 -9.97
CA THR A 3 -23.43 4.20 -8.92
C THR A 3 -22.53 5.43 -9.11
N PRO A 4 -22.36 6.29 -8.10
CA PRO A 4 -21.50 7.45 -8.23
C PRO A 4 -20.04 6.99 -8.37
N LEU A 5 -19.38 7.43 -9.44
CA LEU A 5 -17.96 7.19 -9.68
C LEU A 5 -17.12 7.70 -8.50
N ASN A 6 -16.10 6.93 -8.14
CA ASN A 6 -15.19 7.25 -7.05
C ASN A 6 -14.45 8.57 -7.33
N SER A 7 -14.07 9.31 -6.29
CA SER A 7 -13.42 10.63 -6.41
C SER A 7 -12.12 10.63 -7.24
N VAL A 8 -11.45 9.47 -7.33
CA VAL A 8 -10.27 9.24 -8.17
C VAL A 8 -10.63 9.14 -9.66
N GLU A 9 -11.76 8.53 -9.99
CA GLU A 9 -12.25 8.41 -11.38
C GLU A 9 -12.76 9.78 -11.89
N LYS A 10 -13.35 10.59 -11.00
CA LYS A 10 -13.79 11.96 -11.35
C LYS A 10 -12.64 12.91 -11.66
N SER A 11 -11.45 12.69 -11.08
CA SER A 11 -10.30 13.57 -11.26
C SER A 11 -9.54 13.29 -12.57
N GLN A 12 -9.58 12.05 -13.08
CA GLN A 12 -9.07 11.73 -14.40
C GLN A 12 -10.00 12.18 -15.54
N ALA A 13 -11.32 12.18 -15.33
CA ALA A 13 -12.29 12.58 -16.36
C ALA A 13 -12.29 14.08 -16.69
N PHE A 14 -11.73 14.94 -15.83
CA PHE A 14 -11.86 16.40 -15.94
C PHE A 14 -10.58 17.12 -16.38
N SER A 15 -9.42 16.45 -16.38
CA SER A 15 -8.22 16.99 -17.02
C SER A 15 -8.32 16.70 -18.51
N GLY A 16 -8.38 17.71 -19.38
CA GLY A 16 -8.37 17.54 -20.84
C GLY A 16 -7.08 16.92 -21.42
N ARG A 17 -6.34 16.15 -20.62
CA ARG A 17 -5.20 15.33 -21.03
C ARG A 17 -5.72 13.96 -21.49
N PRO A 18 -5.23 13.45 -22.64
CA PRO A 18 -5.57 12.12 -23.11
C PRO A 18 -5.17 11.06 -22.06
N SER A 19 -6.00 10.02 -21.92
CA SER A 19 -5.68 8.89 -21.04
C SER A 19 -4.47 8.10 -21.56
N LEU A 20 -3.84 7.30 -20.70
CA LEU A 20 -2.73 6.43 -21.12
C LEU A 20 -3.16 5.46 -22.24
N ASP A 21 -4.41 4.99 -22.19
CA ASP A 21 -4.98 4.13 -23.22
C ASP A 21 -5.16 4.88 -24.55
N ASP A 22 -5.55 6.16 -24.51
CA ASP A 22 -5.67 6.99 -25.72
C ASP A 22 -4.30 7.24 -26.36
N LEU A 23 -3.27 7.48 -25.53
CA LEU A 23 -1.89 7.62 -25.98
C LEU A 23 -1.35 6.30 -26.56
N ALA A 24 -1.69 5.16 -25.97
CA ALA A 24 -1.31 3.84 -26.49
C ALA A 24 -1.94 3.57 -27.87
N ARG A 25 -3.23 3.90 -28.03
CA ARG A 25 -3.92 3.80 -29.33
C ARG A 25 -3.30 4.73 -30.37
N GLU A 26 -2.96 5.96 -29.99
CA GLU A 26 -2.30 6.92 -30.86
C GLU A 26 -0.90 6.47 -31.29
N LEU A 27 -0.10 5.95 -30.35
CA LEU A 27 1.19 5.34 -30.65
C LEU A 27 1.05 4.16 -31.61
N GLY A 28 0.03 3.32 -31.42
CA GLY A 28 -0.28 2.22 -32.33
C GLY A 28 -0.60 2.69 -33.75
N ARG A 29 -1.39 3.76 -33.89
CA ARG A 29 -1.68 4.39 -35.20
C ARG A 29 -0.43 4.97 -35.84
N ALA A 30 0.37 5.72 -35.08
CA ALA A 30 1.58 6.35 -35.58
C ALA A 30 2.62 5.30 -36.02
N ARG A 31 2.77 4.23 -35.24
CA ARG A 31 3.62 3.08 -35.59
C ARG A 31 3.18 2.42 -36.90
N ALA A 32 1.88 2.10 -37.03
CA ALA A 32 1.36 1.49 -38.24
C ALA A 32 1.53 2.38 -39.48
N ALA A 33 1.44 3.71 -39.31
CA ALA A 33 1.66 4.65 -40.40
C ALA A 33 3.14 4.75 -40.82
N HIS A 34 4.05 4.75 -39.85
CA HIS A 34 5.50 4.73 -40.09
C HIS A 34 5.95 3.42 -40.75
N GLU A 35 5.45 2.27 -40.28
CA GLU A 35 5.76 0.96 -40.88
C GLU A 35 5.28 0.85 -42.34
N LYS A 36 4.15 1.46 -42.69
CA LYS A 36 3.64 1.48 -44.07
C LYS A 36 4.43 2.40 -45.01
N ARG A 37 5.07 3.45 -44.46
CA ARG A 37 5.77 4.48 -45.22
C ARG A 37 7.04 4.90 -44.45
N PRO A 38 8.08 4.05 -44.47
CA PRO A 38 9.30 4.29 -43.68
C PRO A 38 10.08 5.53 -44.17
N ASP A 39 9.98 5.88 -45.45
CA ASP A 39 10.68 7.04 -46.02
C ASP A 39 9.93 8.37 -45.81
N ASP A 40 8.71 8.33 -45.25
CA ASP A 40 7.91 9.54 -45.00
C ASP A 40 8.33 10.18 -43.66
N GLN A 41 9.13 11.24 -43.75
CA GLN A 41 9.61 12.02 -42.60
C GLN A 41 8.47 12.52 -41.70
N ARG A 42 7.26 12.76 -42.22
CA ARG A 42 6.11 13.17 -41.40
C ARG A 42 5.59 12.01 -40.55
N ALA A 43 5.57 10.80 -41.11
CA ALA A 43 5.18 9.60 -40.39
C ALA A 43 6.21 9.24 -39.29
N GLU A 44 7.50 9.41 -39.58
CA GLU A 44 8.58 9.25 -38.60
C GLU A 44 8.44 10.25 -37.44
N LEU A 45 8.29 11.55 -37.74
CA LEU A 45 8.12 12.58 -36.71
C LEU A 45 6.87 12.35 -35.87
N TRP A 46 5.77 11.91 -36.48
CA TRP A 46 4.54 11.57 -35.75
C TRP A 46 4.76 10.39 -34.80
N TYR A 47 5.42 9.33 -35.26
CA TYR A 47 5.77 8.18 -34.42
C TYR A 47 6.62 8.60 -33.22
N TRP A 48 7.70 9.36 -33.42
CA TRP A 48 8.56 9.80 -32.32
C TRP A 48 7.82 10.70 -31.32
N ARG A 49 6.94 11.59 -31.80
CA ARG A 49 6.10 12.42 -30.93
C ARG A 49 5.12 11.60 -30.09
N ALA A 50 4.43 10.65 -30.73
CA ALA A 50 3.50 9.75 -30.04
C ALA A 50 4.22 8.88 -29.00
N LEU A 51 5.42 8.37 -29.34
CA LEU A 51 6.24 7.57 -28.44
C LEU A 51 6.72 8.37 -27.23
N ALA A 52 7.19 9.60 -27.44
CA ALA A 52 7.63 10.49 -26.37
C ALA A 52 6.47 10.79 -25.40
N ALA A 53 5.31 11.17 -25.94
CA ALA A 53 4.13 11.47 -25.13
C ALA A 53 3.65 10.25 -24.31
N TYR A 54 3.61 9.06 -24.93
CA TYR A 54 3.25 7.83 -24.23
C TYR A 54 4.24 7.51 -23.10
N ARG A 55 5.54 7.58 -23.36
CA ARG A 55 6.57 7.26 -22.34
C ARG A 55 6.59 8.26 -21.19
N GLU A 56 6.34 9.54 -21.46
CA GLU A 56 6.20 10.56 -20.43
C GLU A 56 5.00 10.25 -19.52
N ALA A 57 3.83 10.00 -20.11
CA ALA A 57 2.63 9.64 -19.36
C ALA A 57 2.79 8.33 -18.56
N GLU A 58 3.44 7.33 -19.14
CA GLU A 58 3.73 6.04 -18.48
C GLU A 58 4.66 6.24 -17.27
N ARG A 59 5.70 7.08 -17.41
CA ARG A 59 6.59 7.41 -16.28
C ARG A 59 5.84 8.11 -15.15
N ASP A 60 4.99 9.07 -15.48
CA ASP A 60 4.20 9.82 -14.50
C ASP A 60 3.20 8.92 -13.76
N ASP A 61 2.51 8.02 -14.48
CA ASP A 61 1.60 7.03 -13.89
C ASP A 61 2.35 6.06 -12.97
N LEU A 62 3.48 5.51 -13.41
CA LEU A 62 4.31 4.64 -12.59
C LEU A 62 4.84 5.37 -11.34
N ALA A 63 5.25 6.63 -11.47
CA ALA A 63 5.68 7.46 -10.34
C ALA A 63 4.52 7.73 -9.35
N ALA A 64 3.30 7.95 -9.84
CA ALA A 64 2.11 8.10 -9.00
C ALA A 64 1.79 6.80 -8.25
N ARG A 65 1.78 5.66 -8.94
CA ARG A 65 1.55 4.33 -8.33
C ARG A 65 2.62 4.01 -7.29
N ASN A 66 3.88 4.26 -7.59
CA ASN A 66 4.99 4.02 -6.67
C ASN A 66 4.87 4.90 -5.40
N ARG A 67 4.52 6.19 -5.56
CA ARG A 67 4.23 7.07 -4.42
C ARG A 67 3.09 6.52 -3.55
N HIS A 68 1.99 6.09 -4.17
CA HIS A 68 0.85 5.51 -3.45
C HIS A 68 1.23 4.24 -2.67
N LEU A 69 1.95 3.31 -3.32
CA LEU A 69 2.42 2.08 -2.68
C LEU A 69 3.38 2.35 -1.52
N ASN A 70 4.30 3.31 -1.68
CA ASN A 70 5.21 3.72 -0.61
C ASN A 70 4.47 4.29 0.61
N LEU A 71 3.42 5.09 0.39
CA LEU A 71 2.59 5.59 1.49
C LEU A 71 1.89 4.44 2.23
N ARG A 72 1.31 3.49 1.49
CA ARG A 72 0.69 2.30 2.09
C ARG A 72 1.68 1.45 2.87
N LEU A 73 2.88 1.26 2.33
CA LEU A 73 3.95 0.51 2.99
C LEU A 73 4.38 1.19 4.30
N LYS A 74 4.56 2.52 4.28
CA LYS A 74 4.88 3.30 5.49
C LYS A 74 3.80 3.15 6.57
N SER A 75 2.53 3.23 6.19
CA SER A 75 1.42 3.03 7.12
C SER A 75 1.38 1.62 7.70
N ALA A 76 1.54 0.59 6.86
CA ALA A 76 1.58 -0.81 7.30
C ALA A 76 2.76 -1.09 8.25
N LEU A 77 3.93 -0.53 7.95
CA LEU A 77 5.12 -0.65 8.79
C LEU A 77 4.95 0.09 10.13
N GLY A 78 4.29 1.25 10.12
CA GLY A 78 3.91 1.97 11.33
C GLY A 78 2.97 1.15 12.23
N GLU A 79 1.97 0.51 11.64
CA GLU A 79 1.03 -0.37 12.34
C GLU A 79 1.72 -1.62 12.90
N LEU A 80 2.58 -2.27 12.12
CA LEU A 80 3.36 -3.42 12.57
C LEU A 80 4.22 -3.06 13.79
N ARG A 81 4.93 -1.92 13.74
CA ARG A 81 5.72 -1.42 14.88
C ARG A 81 4.88 -1.13 16.11
N ARG A 82 3.64 -0.65 15.97
CA ARG A 82 2.73 -0.46 17.11
C ARG A 82 2.36 -1.81 17.73
N ARG A 83 2.00 -2.80 16.91
CA ARG A 83 1.63 -4.14 17.38
C ARG A 83 2.79 -4.87 18.05
N CYS A 84 4.00 -4.80 17.50
CA CYS A 84 5.19 -5.37 18.14
C CYS A 84 5.41 -4.78 19.55
N ARG A 85 5.32 -3.45 19.68
CA ARG A 85 5.43 -2.80 21.00
C ARG A 85 4.32 -3.21 21.96
N GLN A 86 3.09 -3.35 21.49
CA GLN A 86 1.99 -3.86 22.34
C GLN A 86 2.28 -5.27 22.85
N VAL A 87 2.77 -6.17 21.99
CA VAL A 87 3.15 -7.54 22.38
C VAL A 87 4.28 -7.52 23.43
N GLU A 88 5.28 -6.67 23.24
CA GLU A 88 6.36 -6.48 24.22
C GLU A 88 5.82 -5.99 25.57
N THR A 89 4.96 -4.95 25.58
CA THR A 89 4.32 -4.43 26.79
C THR A 89 3.48 -5.48 27.51
N PHE A 90 2.69 -6.27 26.76
CA PHE A 90 1.92 -7.38 27.35
C PHE A 90 2.84 -8.45 27.93
N GLY A 91 3.94 -8.79 27.23
CA GLY A 91 4.95 -9.73 27.71
C GLY A 91 5.61 -9.26 29.01
N GLU A 92 5.96 -7.98 29.10
CA GLU A 92 6.54 -7.36 30.31
C GLU A 92 5.54 -7.36 31.46
N ALA A 93 4.29 -6.97 31.23
CA ALA A 93 3.23 -7.01 32.25
C ALA A 93 2.99 -8.45 32.76
N LEU A 94 3.03 -9.44 31.86
CA LEU A 94 2.92 -10.85 32.23
C LEU A 94 4.12 -11.31 33.09
N ARG A 95 5.34 -10.90 32.76
CA ARG A 95 6.54 -11.21 33.56
C ARG A 95 6.49 -10.52 34.92
N ALA A 96 6.07 -9.26 35.00
CA ALA A 96 5.95 -8.50 36.24
C ALA A 96 4.86 -9.04 37.18
N SER A 97 3.80 -9.66 36.65
CA SER A 97 2.72 -10.26 37.44
C SER A 97 3.02 -11.67 37.95
N ARG A 98 4.02 -12.38 37.39
CA ARG A 98 4.41 -13.73 37.81
C ARG A 98 4.86 -13.83 39.28
N PRO A 99 5.73 -12.96 39.81
CA PRO A 99 6.16 -13.02 41.20
C PRO A 99 4.99 -12.85 42.18
N ARG A 100 4.09 -11.89 41.91
CA ARG A 100 2.89 -11.64 42.74
C ARG A 100 1.93 -12.83 42.74
N ARG A 101 1.70 -13.45 41.58
CA ARG A 101 0.87 -14.67 41.51
C ARG A 101 1.51 -15.86 42.22
N ARG A 102 2.83 -15.99 42.16
CA ARG A 102 3.55 -17.06 42.87
C ARG A 102 3.48 -16.84 44.38
N ALA A 103 3.68 -15.61 44.85
CA ALA A 103 3.54 -15.24 46.27
C ALA A 103 2.10 -15.46 46.77
N ALA A 104 1.07 -15.08 46.01
CA ALA A 104 -0.32 -15.32 46.36
C ALA A 104 -0.64 -16.82 46.50
N ARG A 105 -0.15 -17.66 45.57
CA ARG A 105 -0.30 -19.12 45.67
C ARG A 105 0.40 -19.73 46.89
N HIS A 106 1.56 -19.21 47.27
CA HIS A 106 2.26 -19.67 48.47
C HIS A 106 1.55 -19.22 49.76
N ALA A 107 0.96 -18.03 49.78
CA ALA A 107 0.15 -17.57 50.89
C ALA A 107 -1.15 -18.39 51.05
N GLU A 108 -1.86 -18.66 49.95
CA GLU A 108 -3.05 -19.52 49.94
C GLU A 108 -2.72 -20.96 50.39
N ALA A 109 -1.58 -21.49 49.98
CA ALA A 109 -1.12 -22.81 50.44
C ALA A 109 -0.78 -22.81 51.94
N ALA A 110 -0.15 -21.74 52.46
CA ALA A 110 0.18 -21.61 53.88
C ALA A 110 -1.08 -21.51 54.75
N ASP A 111 -2.09 -20.76 54.31
CA ASP A 111 -3.40 -20.65 54.99
C ASP A 111 -4.14 -22.00 55.03
N LEU A 112 -4.08 -22.78 53.95
CA LEU A 112 -4.65 -24.13 53.90
C LEU A 112 -3.98 -25.07 54.91
N PHE A 113 -2.65 -25.10 54.94
CA PHE A 113 -1.90 -25.90 55.91
C PHE A 113 -2.15 -25.48 57.37
N GLN A 114 -2.31 -24.18 57.65
CA GLN A 114 -2.64 -23.70 58.99
C GLN A 114 -4.06 -24.10 59.42
N ARG A 115 -5.02 -24.10 58.50
CA ARG A 115 -6.39 -24.56 58.79
C ARG A 115 -6.46 -26.06 59.03
N GLU A 116 -5.70 -26.86 58.28
CA GLU A 116 -5.64 -28.31 58.49
C GLU A 116 -4.93 -28.68 59.81
N ALA A 117 -3.96 -27.87 60.27
CA ALA A 117 -3.25 -28.10 61.54
C ALA A 117 -4.05 -27.72 62.81
N MET A 118 -5.20 -27.04 62.67
CA MET A 118 -6.09 -26.66 63.78
C MET A 118 -7.33 -27.58 63.92
N LEU A 119 -7.42 -28.64 63.10
CA LEU A 119 -8.38 -29.73 63.21
C LEU A 119 -7.76 -30.93 63.90
#